data_AF-A0A919LVZ2-F1
#
_entry.id   AF-A0A919LVZ2-F1
#
_cell.length_a   1.000
_cell.length_b   1.000
_cell.length_c   1.000
_cell.angle_alpha   90.00
_cell.angle_beta   90.00
_cell.angle_gamma   90.00
#
_symmetry.space_group_name_H-M   'P 1'
#
loop_
_entity.id
_entity.type
_entity.pdbx_description
1 polymer ?
#
loop_
_entity_poly.entity_id
_entity_poly.type
_entity_poly.pdbx_seq_one_letter_code
_entity_poly.pdbx_strand_id
1 'polypeptide(L)' 'MKRIFLKISDTRLECQDEHPSLLAALESHNIDVEYQCREGYCGSCRTRLVSGR' A
#
# COMPACT_ATOMS: atom_id res chain seq x y z
N MET A 1 12.93 -6.34 -4.75
CA MET A 1 12.66 -4.93 -5.12
C MET A 1 11.45 -4.79 -6.07
N LYS A 2 10.31 -4.35 -5.53
CA LYS A 2 9.09 -4.09 -6.32
C LYS A 2 8.74 -2.60 -6.24
N ARG A 3 8.23 -2.02 -7.32
CA ARG A 3 7.80 -0.62 -7.38
C ARG A 3 6.31 -0.55 -7.61
N ILE A 4 5.63 0.33 -6.89
CA ILE A 4 4.20 0.59 -7.11
C ILE A 4 3.97 2.09 -7.34
N PHE A 5 2.86 2.37 -8.03
CA PHE A 5 2.43 3.73 -8.36
C PHE A 5 1.06 4.00 -7.77
N LEU A 6 0.97 5.06 -6.96
CA LEU A 6 -0.27 5.53 -6.37
C LEU A 6 -0.93 6.54 -7.29
N LYS A 7 -2.04 6.13 -7.91
CA LYS A 7 -2.75 6.96 -8.89
C LYS A 7 -3.43 8.20 -8.29
N ILE A 8 -3.78 8.16 -7.00
CA ILE A 8 -4.48 9.26 -6.32
C ILE A 8 -3.54 10.42 -5.93
N SER A 9 -2.26 10.13 -5.72
CA SER A 9 -1.27 11.09 -5.22
C SER A 9 -0.08 11.27 -6.17
N ASP A 10 -0.15 10.68 -7.37
CA ASP A 10 0.93 10.61 -8.36
C ASP A 10 2.29 10.18 -7.77
N THR A 11 2.27 9.36 -6.72
CA THR A 11 3.46 9.02 -5.95
C THR A 11 4.02 7.66 -6.38
N ARG A 12 5.33 7.57 -6.53
CA ARG A 12 6.06 6.31 -6.76
C ARG A 12 6.73 5.91 -5.46
N LEU A 13 6.55 4.65 -5.08
CA LEU A 13 7.19 4.12 -3.88
C LEU A 13 7.84 2.76 -4.15
N GLU A 14 8.87 2.50 -3.37
CA GLU A 14 9.64 1.27 -3.41
C GLU A 14 9.20 0.35 -2.29
N CYS A 15 8.63 -0.79 -2.66
CA CYS A 15 8.33 -1.88 -1.75
C CYS A 15 9.60 -2.70 -1.59
N GLN A 16 10.21 -2.60 -0.42
CA GLN A 16 11.35 -3.42 -0.04
C GLN A 16 10.84 -4.78 0.47
N ASP A 17 11.64 -5.82 0.33
CA ASP A 17 11.25 -7.19 0.68
C ASP A 17 10.99 -7.37 2.20
N GLU A 18 11.44 -6.43 3.03
CA GLU A 18 11.14 -6.34 4.47
C GLU A 18 9.70 -5.91 4.79
N HIS A 19 8.96 -5.34 3.82
CA HIS A 19 7.60 -4.88 4.05
C HIS A 19 6.63 -6.07 3.95
N PRO A 20 5.93 -6.44 5.03
CA PRO A 20 5.08 -7.62 5.03
C PRO A 20 3.79 -7.44 4.20
N SER A 21 3.44 -6.21 3.84
CA SER A 21 2.25 -5.90 3.05
C SER A 21 2.37 -4.55 2.33
N LEU A 22 1.47 -4.28 1.38
CA LEU A 22 1.35 -2.96 0.75
C LEU A 22 1.02 -1.87 1.77
N LEU A 23 0.17 -2.17 2.76
CA LEU A 23 -0.15 -1.22 3.83
C LEU A 23 1.12 -0.80 4.58
N ALA A 24 1.96 -1.76 4.98
CA ALA A 24 3.21 -1.47 5.67
C ALA A 24 4.19 -0.65 4.81
N ALA A 25 4.22 -0.88 3.50
CA ALA A 25 4.99 -0.05 2.57
C ALA A 25 4.44 1.36 2.42
N LEU A 26 3.13 1.57 2.54
CA LEU A 26 2.54 2.91 2.52
C LEU A 26 2.87 3.66 3.81
N GLU A 27 2.76 2.99 4.95
CA GLU A 27 3.09 3.54 6.27
C GLU A 27 4.57 3.93 6.38
N SER A 28 5.50 3.10 5.87
CA SER A 28 6.94 3.41 5.93
C SER A 28 7.34 4.63 5.10
N HIS A 29 6.57 4.93 4.05
CA HIS A 29 6.73 6.12 3.22
C HIS A 29 5.89 7.32 3.71
N ASN A 30 5.30 7.24 4.91
CA ASN A 30 4.43 8.28 5.50
C ASN A 30 3.22 8.65 4.63
N ILE A 31 2.67 7.68 3.90
CA ILE A 31 1.42 7.85 3.15
C ILE A 31 0.25 7.52 4.07
N ASP A 32 -0.63 8.50 4.26
CA ASP A 32 -1.85 8.32 5.05
C ASP A 32 -2.84 7.41 4.29
N VAL A 33 -3.22 6.30 4.94
CA VAL A 33 -4.12 5.30 4.41
C VAL A 33 -5.06 4.89 5.52
N GLU A 34 -6.36 4.84 5.24
CA GLU A 34 -7.32 4.35 6.22
C GLU A 34 -7.11 2.85 6.48
N TYR A 35 -6.90 2.47 7.74
CA TYR A 35 -6.80 1.08 8.15
C TYR A 35 -7.43 0.89 9.53
N GLN A 36 -7.83 -0.35 9.83
CA GLN A 36 -8.39 -0.69 11.14
C GLN A 36 -7.85 -2.03 11.65
N CYS A 37 -8.22 -3.14 11.00
CA CYS A 37 -7.94 -4.46 11.59
C CYS A 37 -6.54 -5.00 11.36
N ARG A 38 -5.82 -4.59 10.30
CA ARG A 38 -4.55 -5.20 9.83
C ARG A 38 -4.58 -6.72 9.57
N GLU A 39 -5.76 -7.34 9.63
CA GLU A 39 -5.96 -8.80 9.49
C GLU A 39 -6.78 -9.16 8.24
N GLY A 40 -7.20 -8.15 7.45
CA GLY A 40 -7.86 -8.36 6.16
C GLY A 40 -9.38 -8.58 6.19
N TYR A 41 -10.05 -8.49 7.35
CA TYR A 41 -11.50 -8.68 7.43
C TYR A 41 -12.34 -7.39 7.38
N CYS A 42 -11.82 -6.24 7.83
CA CYS A 42 -12.60 -4.99 7.88
C CYS A 42 -12.76 -4.28 6.53
N GLY A 43 -11.78 -4.45 5.63
CA GLY A 43 -11.78 -3.79 4.33
C GLY A 43 -11.43 -2.29 4.29
N SER A 44 -11.08 -1.64 5.41
CA SER A 44 -10.75 -0.20 5.44
C SER A 44 -9.58 0.18 4.52
N CYS A 45 -8.53 -0.65 4.47
CA CYS A 45 -7.37 -0.42 3.62
C CYS A 45 -7.52 -0.99 2.19
N ARG A 46 -8.74 -1.20 1.71
CA ARG A 46 -8.99 -1.81 0.39
C ARG A 46 -8.61 -0.83 -0.71
N THR A 47 -7.73 -1.27 -1.61
CA THR A 47 -7.30 -0.49 -2.78
C THR A 47 -7.64 -1.20 -4.09
N ARG A 48 -7.90 -0.42 -5.15
CA ARG A 48 -8.12 -0.97 -6.49
C ARG A 48 -6.78 -1.10 -7.24
N LEU A 49 -6.49 -2.30 -7.73
CA LEU A 49 -5.38 -2.52 -8.67
C LEU A 49 -5.77 -1.99 -10.06
N VAL A 50 -5.05 -0.98 -10.55
CA VAL A 50 -5.30 -0.38 -11.87
C VAL A 50 -4.54 -1.10 -12.98
N SER A 51 -3.33 -1.58 -12.69
CA SER A 51 -2.44 -2.29 -13.61
C SER A 51 -1.42 -3.12 -12.82
N GLY A 52 -0.90 -4.20 -13.43
CA GLY A 52 0.11 -5.07 -12.82
C GLY A 52 -0.48 -6.27 -12.08
N ARG A 53 0.30 -6.84 -11.16
CA ARG A 53 -0.06 -7.99 -10.32
C ARG A 53 0.52 -7.83 -8.91
#